data_AF-A0A059AZ73-F1
#
_entry.id   AF-A0A059AZ73-F1
#
_cell.length_a   1.000
_cell.length_b   1.000
_cell.length_c   1.000
_cell.angle_alpha   90.00
_cell.angle_beta   90.00
_cell.angle_gamma   90.00
#
_symmetry.space_group_name_H-M   'P 1'
#
loop_
_entity.id
_entity.type
_entity.pdbx_description
1 polymer ?
#
loop_
_entity_poly.entity_id
_entity_poly.type
_entity_poly.pdbx_seq_one_letter_code
_entity_poly.pdbx_strand_id
1 'polypeptide(L)'
;MNETAKELDVLAQGWLEERRRKRLSHPGGDGEQDFMDLMLKVIEGVKFSDFDADTVVKATCLNMIITGTDTLIVVLTWALSLLVNNRHALKKANESWTPLSARAGV
;
A
#
# COMPACT_ATOMS: atom_id res chain seq x y z
N MET A 1 5.79 10.30 -17.57
CA MET A 1 4.50 10.22 -16.83
C MET A 1 3.51 9.27 -17.50
N ASN A 2 3.29 9.33 -18.82
CA ASN A 2 2.37 8.40 -19.49
C ASN A 2 2.79 6.93 -19.32
N GLU A 3 4.09 6.64 -19.48
CA GLU A 3 4.57 5.25 -19.31
C GLU A 3 4.42 4.73 -17.88
N THR A 4 4.78 5.53 -16.88
CA THR A 4 4.58 5.20 -15.46
C THR A 4 3.12 4.92 -15.13
N ALA A 5 2.18 5.70 -15.69
CA ALA A 5 0.76 5.47 -15.49
C ALA A 5 0.30 4.13 -16.08
N LYS A 6 0.83 3.73 -17.24
CA LYS A 6 0.55 2.41 -17.84
C LYS A 6 1.12 1.28 -17.00
N GLU A 7 2.35 1.41 -16.52
CA GLU A 7 2.97 0.39 -15.66
C GLU A 7 2.17 0.19 -14.37
N LEU A 8 1.73 1.29 -13.74
CA LEU A 8 0.90 1.23 -12.55
C LEU A 8 -0.49 0.64 -12.83
N ASP A 9 -1.08 0.91 -14.00
CA ASP A 9 -2.35 0.29 -14.39
C ASP A 9 -2.20 -1.22 -14.62
N VAL A 10 -1.11 -1.67 -15.25
CA VAL A 10 -0.79 -3.10 -15.41
C VAL A 10 -0.63 -3.79 -14.05
N LEU A 11 0.06 -3.14 -13.11
CA LEU A 11 0.21 -3.66 -11.74
C LEU A 11 -1.14 -3.73 -11.00
N ALA A 12 -1.94 -2.68 -11.10
CA ALA A 12 -3.28 -2.63 -10.48
C ALA A 12 -4.21 -3.69 -11.08
N GLN A 13 -4.13 -3.91 -12.39
CA GLN A 13 -4.87 -4.96 -13.09
C GLN A 13 -4.48 -6.37 -12.61
N GLY A 14 -3.18 -6.66 -12.56
CA GLY A 14 -2.69 -7.95 -12.08
C GLY A 14 -3.09 -8.22 -10.63
N TRP A 15 -3.02 -7.19 -9.77
CA TRP A 15 -3.46 -7.28 -8.38
C TRP A 15 -4.97 -7.55 -8.26
N LEU A 16 -5.80 -6.87 -9.07
CA LEU A 16 -7.25 -7.07 -9.11
C LEU A 16 -7.62 -8.50 -9.52
N GLU A 17 -6.97 -9.02 -10.55
CA GLU A 17 -7.18 -10.38 -11.04
C GLU A 17 -6.78 -11.43 -10.00
N GLU A 18 -5.66 -11.24 -9.32
CA GLU A 18 -5.21 -12.11 -8.24
C GLU A 18 -6.23 -12.12 -7.08
N ARG A 19 -6.75 -10.95 -6.70
CA ARG A 19 -7.77 -10.84 -5.64
C ARG A 19 -9.08 -11.53 -6.02
N ARG A 20 -9.53 -11.39 -7.27
CA ARG A 20 -10.70 -12.12 -7.79
C ARG A 20 -10.50 -13.63 -7.76
N ARG A 21 -9.33 -14.10 -8.18
CA ARG A 21 -8.99 -15.53 -8.15
C ARG A 21 -9.04 -16.08 -6.74
N LYS A 22 -8.44 -15.38 -5.77
CA LYS A 22 -8.44 -15.77 -4.35
C LYS A 22 -9.85 -15.86 -3.78
N ARG A 23 -10.75 -14.92 -4.12
CA ARG A 23 -12.16 -14.95 -3.71
C ARG A 23 -12.92 -16.15 -4.24
N LEU A 24 -12.68 -16.53 -5.50
CA LEU A 24 -13.28 -17.72 -6.10
C LEU A 24 -12.77 -19.01 -5.44
N SER A 25 -11.50 -19.05 -5.06
CA SER A 25 -10.89 -20.20 -4.38
C SER A 25 -11.31 -20.35 -2.91
N HIS A 26 -11.68 -19.26 -2.23
CA HIS A 26 -12.08 -19.26 -0.81
C HIS A 26 -13.41 -18.51 -0.59
N PRO A 27 -14.55 -19.08 -1.04
CA PRO A 27 -15.85 -18.41 -0.98
C PRO A 27 -16.36 -18.16 0.45
N GLY A 28 -15.76 -18.80 1.47
CA GLY A 28 -16.10 -18.64 2.89
C GLY A 28 -15.49 -17.44 3.62
N GLY A 29 -14.66 -16.62 2.94
CA GLY A 29 -14.15 -15.37 3.53
C GLY A 29 -13.06 -15.51 4.60
N ASP A 30 -12.48 -16.70 4.77
CA ASP A 30 -11.39 -17.01 5.72
C ASP A 30 -10.01 -16.48 5.27
N GLY A 31 -9.95 -15.81 4.12
CA GLY A 31 -8.75 -15.14 3.63
C GLY A 31 -8.60 -13.72 4.19
N GLU A 32 -7.35 -13.27 4.34
CA GLU A 32 -7.02 -11.89 4.72
C GLU A 32 -7.64 -10.90 3.71
N GLN A 33 -8.66 -10.16 4.16
CA GLN A 33 -9.35 -9.15 3.36
C GLN A 33 -8.55 -7.86 3.36
N ASP A 34 -8.25 -7.32 2.19
CA ASP A 34 -7.62 -6.01 2.07
C ASP A 34 -8.59 -4.93 1.57
N PHE A 35 -8.08 -3.72 1.36
CA PHE A 35 -8.89 -2.60 0.91
C PHE A 35 -9.50 -2.82 -0.50
N MET A 36 -8.78 -3.49 -1.40
CA MET A 36 -9.31 -3.83 -2.73
C MET A 36 -10.48 -4.82 -2.60
N ASP A 37 -10.40 -5.72 -1.61
CA ASP A 37 -11.51 -6.58 -1.29
C ASP A 37 -12.76 -5.80 -0.83
N LEU A 38 -12.56 -4.79 0.03
CA LEU A 38 -13.66 -3.94 0.47
C LEU A 38 -14.27 -3.15 -0.69
N MET A 39 -13.44 -2.57 -1.56
CA MET A 39 -13.90 -1.81 -2.74
C MET A 39 -14.75 -2.68 -3.66
N LEU A 40 -14.32 -3.91 -3.94
CA LEU A 40 -15.08 -4.86 -4.75
C LEU A 40 -16.45 -5.21 -4.15
N LYS A 41 -16.56 -5.30 -2.83
CA LYS A 41 -17.85 -5.52 -2.14
C LYS A 41 -18.75 -4.29 -2.18
N VAL A 42 -18.18 -3.10 -2.00
CA VAL A 42 -18.93 -1.83 -1.96
C VAL A 42 -19.59 -1.52 -3.29
N ILE A 43 -18.93 -1.82 -4.40
CA ILE A 43 -19.45 -1.52 -5.74
C ILE A 43 -20.19 -2.70 -6.39
N GLU A 44 -20.35 -3.81 -5.66
CA GLU A 44 -21.07 -4.98 -6.16
C GLU A 44 -22.52 -4.57 -6.46
N GLY A 45 -22.93 -4.73 -7.73
CA GLY A 45 -24.26 -4.31 -8.20
C GLY A 45 -24.42 -2.81 -8.50
N VAL A 46 -23.38 -2.00 -8.31
CA VAL A 46 -23.37 -0.58 -8.72
C VAL A 46 -23.07 -0.48 -10.21
N LYS A 47 -23.94 0.22 -10.95
CA LYS A 47 -23.69 0.59 -12.34
C LYS A 47 -23.21 2.03 -12.40
N PHE A 48 -21.97 2.22 -12.81
CA PHE A 48 -21.44 3.53 -13.14
C PHE A 48 -21.87 3.90 -14.57
N SER A 49 -22.26 5.15 -14.80
CA SER A 49 -22.72 5.65 -16.10
C SER A 49 -21.60 5.76 -17.14
N ASP A 50 -20.41 6.15 -16.67
CA ASP A 50 -19.33 6.64 -17.54
C ASP A 50 -18.03 5.83 -17.44
N PHE A 51 -17.92 4.94 -16.47
CA PHE A 51 -16.72 4.15 -16.20
C PHE A 51 -17.09 2.70 -15.87
N ASP A 52 -16.21 1.75 -16.15
CA ASP A 52 -16.39 0.39 -15.65
C ASP A 52 -16.02 0.32 -14.15
N ALA A 53 -16.64 -0.62 -13.45
CA ALA A 53 -16.40 -0.85 -12.03
C ALA A 53 -14.91 -1.12 -11.73
N ASP A 54 -14.19 -1.77 -12.65
CA ASP A 54 -12.79 -2.16 -12.44
C ASP A 54 -11.88 -0.94 -12.51
N THR A 55 -12.11 -0.04 -13.45
CA THR A 55 -11.43 1.25 -13.53
C THR A 55 -11.63 2.06 -12.25
N VAL A 56 -12.85 2.10 -11.69
CA VAL A 56 -13.12 2.80 -10.43
C VAL A 56 -12.37 2.15 -9.26
N VAL A 57 -12.37 0.82 -9.14
CA VAL A 57 -11.61 0.10 -8.09
C VAL A 57 -10.13 0.38 -8.20
N LYS A 58 -9.56 0.14 -9.38
CA LYS A 58 -8.12 0.28 -9.63
C LYS A 58 -7.67 1.70 -9.35
N ALA A 59 -8.38 2.69 -9.90
CA ALA A 59 -8.06 4.10 -9.72
C ALA A 59 -8.11 4.51 -8.24
N THR A 60 -9.15 4.10 -7.51
CA THR A 60 -9.31 4.46 -6.09
C THR A 60 -8.23 3.82 -5.22
N CYS A 61 -7.97 2.52 -5.40
CA CYS A 61 -6.95 1.82 -4.62
C CYS A 61 -5.56 2.36 -4.90
N LEU A 62 -5.23 2.60 -6.18
CA LEU A 62 -3.95 3.17 -6.59
C LEU A 62 -3.76 4.59 -6.05
N ASN A 63 -4.79 5.42 -6.13
CA ASN A 63 -4.75 6.78 -5.61
C ASN A 63 -4.52 6.81 -4.09
N MET A 64 -5.14 5.89 -3.35
CA MET A 64 -4.93 5.76 -1.91
C MET A 64 -3.47 5.43 -1.58
N ILE A 65 -2.86 4.49 -2.31
CA ILE A 65 -1.46 4.09 -2.12
C ILE A 65 -0.52 5.27 -2.43
N ILE A 66 -0.69 5.93 -3.58
CA ILE A 66 0.17 7.04 -4.00
C ILE A 66 0.06 8.21 -3.01
N THR A 67 -1.16 8.63 -2.69
CA THR A 67 -1.41 9.78 -1.80
C THR A 67 -0.82 9.54 -0.41
N GLY A 68 -0.96 8.33 0.13
CA GLY A 68 -0.39 7.96 1.43
C GLY A 68 1.14 7.91 1.40
N THR A 69 1.71 7.38 0.31
CA THR A 69 3.15 7.10 0.24
C THR A 69 3.97 8.36 -0.03
N ASP A 70 3.52 9.27 -0.91
CA ASP A 70 4.29 10.46 -1.28
C ASP A 70 4.62 11.33 -0.06
N THR A 71 3.65 11.57 0.81
CA THR A 71 3.86 12.36 2.03
C THR A 71 4.80 11.63 3.00
N LEU A 72 4.64 10.31 3.14
CA LEU A 72 5.49 9.50 4.01
C LEU A 72 6.94 9.47 3.52
N ILE A 73 7.18 9.35 2.22
CA ILE A 73 8.52 9.40 1.63
C ILE A 73 9.19 10.71 1.99
N VAL A 74 8.50 11.85 1.84
CA VAL A 74 9.06 13.16 2.18
C VAL A 74 9.39 13.22 3.67
N VAL A 75 8.44 12.87 4.55
CA VAL A 75 8.66 12.89 6.01
C VAL A 75 9.82 12.00 6.43
N LEU A 76 9.89 10.77 5.92
CA LEU A 76 10.98 9.83 6.19
C LEU A 76 12.32 10.35 5.67
N THR A 77 12.33 10.97 4.49
CA THR A 77 13.55 11.56 3.92
C THR A 77 14.08 12.67 4.83
N TRP A 78 13.22 13.56 5.32
CA TRP A 78 13.60 14.60 6.27
C TRP A 78 14.04 14.02 7.61
N ALA A 79 13.30 13.05 8.14
CA ALA A 79 13.64 12.39 9.40
C ALA A 79 15.01 11.72 9.34
N LEU A 80 15.29 10.97 8.27
CA LEU A 80 16.59 10.32 8.04
C LEU A 80 17.70 11.35 7.82
N SER A 81 17.43 12.40 7.05
CA SER A 81 18.40 13.48 6.81
C SER A 81 18.78 14.20 8.11
N LEU A 82 17.80 14.51 8.97
CA LEU A 82 18.02 15.09 10.29
C LEU A 82 18.74 14.12 11.23
N LEU A 83 18.41 12.84 11.17
CA LEU A 83 19.05 11.82 12.01
C LEU A 83 20.54 11.68 11.66
N VAL A 84 20.88 11.54 10.37
CA VAL A 84 22.26 11.40 9.89
C VAL A 84 23.07 12.67 10.13
N ASN A 85 22.45 13.85 9.97
CA ASN A 85 23.12 15.13 10.21
C ASN A 85 23.39 15.38 11.71
N ASN A 86 22.63 14.75 12.62
CA ASN A 86 22.81 14.88 14.05
C ASN A 86 23.46 13.63 14.66
N ARG A 87 24.80 13.57 14.63
CA ARG A 87 25.58 12.40 15.11
C ARG A 87 25.23 11.95 16.53
N HIS A 88 24.90 12.88 17.43
CA HIS A 88 24.47 12.56 18.79
C HIS A 88 23.07 11.88 18.81
N ALA A 89 22.12 12.38 18.01
CA ALA A 89 20.79 11.79 17.89
C ALA A 89 20.85 10.40 17.23
N LEU A 90 21.68 10.23 16.19
CA LEU A 90 21.92 8.93 15.55
C LEU A 90 22.50 7.91 16.52
N LYS A 91 23.50 8.30 17.31
CA LYS A 91 24.13 7.42 18.31
C LYS A 91 23.11 6.96 19.35
N LYS A 92 22.29 7.88 19.87
CA LYS A 92 21.22 7.57 20.83
C LYS A 92 20.14 6.65 20.23
N ALA A 93 19.73 6.89 18.99
CA ALA A 93 18.79 6.01 18.28
C ALA A 93 19.36 4.59 18.15
N ASN A 94 20.62 4.45 17.75
CA ASN A 94 21.29 3.16 17.62
C ASN A 94 21.50 2.44 18.97
N GLU A 95 21.88 3.19 20.01
CA GLU A 95 22.02 2.70 21.39
C GLU A 95 20.69 2.26 22.00
N SER A 96 19.57 2.86 21.59
CA SER A 96 18.23 2.42 22.03
C SER A 96 17.72 1.20 21.27
N TRP A 97 18.12 1.06 20.00
CA TRP A 97 17.68 -0.03 19.14
C TRP A 97 18.42 -1.36 19.42
N THR A 98 19.73 -1.30 19.68
CA THR A 98 20.57 -2.48 19.99
C THR A 98 20.10 -3.33 21.19
N PRO A 99 19.69 -2.75 22.34
CA PRO A 99 19.15 -3.55 23.44
C PRO A 99 17.72 -4.04 23.20
N LEU A 100 16.95 -3.41 22.31
CA LEU A 100 15.60 -3.86 21.94
C LEU A 100 15.65 -5.08 21.02
N SER A 101 16.55 -5.11 20.02
CA SER A 101 16.73 -6.27 19.15
C SER A 101 17.26 -7.49 19.92
N ALA A 102 18.23 -7.28 20.83
CA ALA A 102 18.75 -8.33 21.70
C ALA A 102 17.68 -8.93 22.65
N ARG A 103 16.63 -8.17 22.99
CA ARG A 103 15.50 -8.63 23.81
C ARG A 103 14.42 -9.36 23.00
N ALA A 104 14.31 -9.05 21.71
CA ALA A 104 13.31 -9.60 20.81
C ALA A 104 13.73 -10.93 20.16
N GLY A 105 14.98 -11.39 20.37
CA GLY A 105 15.46 -12.68 19.87
C GLY A 105 15.46 -12.76 18.33
N VAL A 106 15.78 -11.65 17.67
CA VAL A 106 16.08 -11.59 16.23
C VAL A 106 17.58 -11.39 16.07
#